data_AF-A0A952J751-F1
#
_entry.id   AF-A0A952J751-F1
#
_cell.length_a   1.000
_cell.length_b   1.000
_cell.length_c   1.000
_cell.angle_alpha   90.00
_cell.angle_beta   90.00
_cell.angle_gamma   90.00
#
_symmetry.space_group_name_H-M   'P 1'
#
loop_
_entity.id
_entity.type
_entity.pdbx_description
1 polymer ?
#
loop_
_entity_poly.entity_id
_entity_poly.type
_entity_poly.pdbx_seq_one_letter_code
_entity_poly.pdbx_strand_id
1 'polypeptide(L)'
;MPPLKPFIPFLLAFLPKPAWCMGFSFIFFGFSFLLKMFVGVAQNCKARIMNTPKIKTHRITDEFTNQNHFFILSKGNNAGKPLLNPCPNCFVVIACNLEEKEYFYWLCYGLWVGGFFRQVLVGSVIPFLRIGELHRVINATKSKVAVRKEALLNSLEILNKLSTHQENLVKQIQLIKQAKKAIMYKVLS
;
A
#
# COMPACT_ATOMS: atom_id res chain seq x y z
N MET A 1 -5.88 -26.54 58.61
CA MET A 1 -5.12 -26.92 57.40
C MET A 1 -5.84 -28.06 56.73
N PRO A 2 -6.43 -27.80 55.55
CA PRO A 2 -5.81 -28.28 54.31
C PRO A 2 -5.73 -27.18 53.23
N PRO A 3 -4.80 -27.29 52.25
CA PRO A 3 -4.61 -26.26 51.23
C PRO A 3 -5.63 -26.38 50.08
N LEU A 4 -6.09 -25.21 49.60
CA LEU A 4 -6.83 -25.07 48.34
C LEU A 4 -5.99 -25.62 47.17
N LYS A 5 -6.58 -26.50 46.37
CA LYS A 5 -6.07 -26.85 45.04
C LYS A 5 -6.39 -25.71 44.06
N PRO A 6 -5.48 -25.32 43.15
CA PRO A 6 -5.82 -24.38 42.08
C PRO A 6 -6.71 -25.09 41.05
N PHE A 7 -7.89 -24.51 40.84
CA PHE A 7 -8.85 -24.91 39.81
C PHE A 7 -8.29 -24.48 38.44
N ILE A 8 -7.93 -25.45 37.62
CA ILE A 8 -7.59 -25.26 36.20
C ILE A 8 -8.92 -25.12 35.45
N PRO A 9 -9.16 -24.07 34.65
CA PRO A 9 -10.21 -24.13 33.64
C PRO A 9 -9.61 -24.70 32.35
N PHE A 10 -9.87 -25.99 32.16
CA PHE A 10 -9.85 -26.64 30.86
C PHE A 10 -11.04 -26.10 30.04
N LEU A 11 -10.68 -25.55 28.88
CA LEU A 11 -11.39 -25.71 27.61
C LEU A 11 -12.67 -24.90 27.34
N LEU A 12 -12.59 -24.24 26.16
CA LEU A 12 -13.64 -23.97 25.18
C LEU A 12 -15.09 -23.93 25.68
N ALA A 13 -15.72 -22.77 25.55
CA ALA A 13 -16.75 -22.58 24.51
C ALA A 13 -17.24 -21.14 24.51
N PHE A 14 -17.77 -20.74 23.35
CA PHE A 14 -18.50 -19.50 23.05
C PHE A 14 -17.65 -18.25 22.85
N LEU A 15 -17.27 -17.99 21.60
CA LEU A 15 -17.73 -16.79 20.89
C LEU A 15 -17.94 -17.11 19.40
N PRO A 16 -18.91 -16.45 18.73
CA PRO A 16 -19.54 -16.91 17.51
C PRO A 16 -18.82 -16.44 16.23
N LYS A 17 -19.15 -17.13 15.13
CA LYS A 17 -18.74 -16.89 13.74
C LYS A 17 -18.80 -15.40 13.34
N PRO A 18 -17.83 -14.87 12.56
CA PRO A 18 -17.92 -13.51 12.05
C PRO A 18 -18.96 -13.44 10.92
N ALA A 19 -20.09 -12.81 11.21
CA ALA A 19 -21.01 -12.30 10.21
C ALA A 19 -20.35 -11.12 9.49
N TRP A 20 -20.45 -11.12 8.17
CA TRP A 20 -20.00 -10.05 7.30
C TRP A 20 -20.70 -8.73 7.65
N CYS A 21 -19.98 -7.84 8.32
CA CYS A 21 -20.30 -6.42 8.35
C CYS A 21 -19.29 -5.69 7.47
N MET A 22 -19.70 -5.46 6.21
CA MET A 22 -19.08 -4.51 5.30
C MET A 22 -19.20 -3.12 5.92
N GLY A 23 -18.11 -2.64 6.51
CA GLY A 23 -18.02 -1.32 7.11
C GLY A 23 -16.59 -0.80 7.02
N PHE A 24 -16.34 0.03 6.00
CA PHE A 24 -15.22 0.95 5.82
C PHE A 24 -14.30 1.12 7.04
N SER A 25 -13.22 0.34 7.11
CA SER A 25 -12.07 0.66 7.94
C SER A 25 -10.78 0.03 7.39
N PHE A 26 -10.46 0.34 6.13
CA PHE A 26 -9.17 0.01 5.52
C PHE A 26 -8.20 1.20 5.41
N ILE A 27 -8.49 2.33 6.06
CA ILE A 27 -7.68 3.55 5.89
C ILE A 27 -6.56 3.67 6.94
N PHE A 28 -6.64 3.01 8.10
CA PHE A 28 -5.74 3.33 9.23
C PHE A 28 -4.57 2.38 9.50
N PHE A 29 -4.48 1.22 8.83
CA PHE A 29 -3.38 0.27 9.07
C PHE A 29 -2.30 0.25 7.98
N GLY A 30 -2.47 1.01 6.90
CA GLY A 30 -1.61 0.88 5.71
C GLY A 30 -0.30 1.66 5.78
N PHE A 31 -0.33 2.94 6.22
CA PHE A 31 0.74 3.87 5.86
C PHE A 31 2.09 3.61 6.56
N SER A 32 2.08 3.08 7.79
CA SER A 32 3.30 2.71 8.54
C SER A 32 3.94 1.41 8.02
N PHE A 33 3.14 0.43 7.60
CA PHE A 33 3.65 -0.79 6.96
C PHE A 33 4.22 -0.50 5.56
N LEU A 34 3.58 0.39 4.82
CA LEU A 34 3.97 0.83 3.49
C LEU A 34 5.39 1.43 3.44
N LEU A 35 5.75 2.24 4.43
CA LEU A 35 7.04 2.92 4.41
C LEU A 35 8.19 1.99 4.81
N LYS A 36 7.95 1.05 5.74
CA LYS A 36 8.92 0.01 6.08
C LYS A 36 9.24 -0.90 4.88
N MET A 37 8.26 -1.19 4.02
CA MET A 37 8.51 -1.90 2.76
C MET A 37 9.31 -1.08 1.75
N PHE A 38 9.06 0.22 1.63
CA PHE A 38 9.87 1.11 0.79
C PHE A 38 11.35 1.16 1.22
N VAL A 39 11.61 1.13 2.54
CA VAL A 39 12.97 1.08 3.10
C VAL A 39 13.64 -0.28 2.83
N GLY A 40 12.91 -1.39 2.96
CA GLY A 40 13.42 -2.73 2.63
C GLY A 40 13.80 -2.86 1.15
N VAL A 41 13.01 -2.28 0.26
CA VAL A 41 13.29 -2.19 -1.19
C VAL A 41 14.54 -1.33 -1.48
N ALA A 42 14.74 -0.23 -0.75
CA ALA A 42 15.92 0.62 -0.93
C ALA A 42 17.23 -0.06 -0.47
N GLN A 43 17.16 -0.92 0.55
CA GLN A 43 18.30 -1.67 1.10
C GLN A 43 18.70 -2.86 0.22
N ASN A 44 17.74 -3.48 -0.48
CA ASN A 44 17.97 -4.60 -1.40
C ASN A 44 18.36 -4.16 -2.83
N CYS A 45 18.58 -2.86 -3.07
CA CYS A 45 19.18 -2.33 -4.30
C CYS A 45 20.68 -2.68 -4.43
N LYS A 46 21.06 -3.94 -4.21
CA LYS A 46 22.37 -4.50 -4.51
C LYS A 46 22.29 -5.22 -5.87
N ALA A 47 22.60 -4.44 -6.91
CA ALA A 47 23.27 -4.90 -8.14
C ALA A 47 22.52 -5.64 -9.27
N ARG A 48 21.17 -5.65 -9.40
CA ARG A 48 20.55 -6.25 -10.62
C ARG A 48 19.27 -5.64 -11.20
N ILE A 49 18.97 -4.36 -10.98
CA ILE A 49 17.74 -3.73 -11.53
C ILE A 49 18.06 -2.91 -12.77
N MET A 50 18.60 -3.54 -13.83
CA MET A 50 18.83 -2.85 -15.12
C MET A 50 17.69 -3.02 -16.11
N ASN A 51 16.77 -3.96 -15.89
CA ASN A 51 15.73 -4.24 -16.88
C ASN A 51 14.54 -3.28 -16.77
N THR A 52 13.96 -2.95 -17.93
CA THR A 52 12.67 -2.25 -18.01
C THR A 52 11.58 -3.29 -17.80
N PRO A 53 10.61 -3.07 -16.90
CA PRO A 53 9.58 -4.05 -16.67
C PRO A 53 8.74 -4.23 -17.93
N LYS A 54 8.28 -5.46 -18.19
CA LYS A 54 7.43 -5.75 -19.34
C LYS A 54 6.01 -5.33 -18.98
N ILE A 55 5.55 -4.23 -19.57
CA ILE A 55 4.20 -3.69 -19.36
C ILE A 55 3.34 -4.01 -20.57
N LYS A 56 2.13 -4.51 -20.33
CA LYS A 56 1.14 -4.79 -21.38
C LYS A 56 -0.24 -4.32 -20.92
N THR A 57 -1.15 -4.09 -21.86
CA THR A 57 -2.57 -3.95 -21.53
C THR A 57 -3.12 -5.31 -21.16
N HIS A 58 -3.74 -5.41 -19.98
CA HIS A 58 -4.36 -6.66 -19.54
C HIS A 58 -5.57 -6.99 -20.40
N ARG A 59 -5.64 -8.24 -20.87
CA ARG A 59 -6.80 -8.85 -21.51
C ARG A 59 -7.31 -9.98 -20.63
N ILE A 60 -8.63 -10.20 -20.65
CA ILE A 60 -9.29 -11.25 -19.86
C ILE A 60 -8.77 -12.65 -20.23
N THR A 61 -8.32 -12.82 -21.48
CA THR A 61 -7.75 -14.06 -22.01
C THR A 61 -6.28 -14.29 -21.60
N ASP A 62 -5.65 -13.36 -20.89
CA ASP A 62 -4.25 -13.49 -20.50
C ASP A 62 -4.13 -14.48 -19.32
N GLU A 63 -3.59 -15.66 -19.59
CA GLU A 63 -3.15 -16.58 -18.54
C GLU A 63 -1.77 -16.15 -18.03
N PHE A 64 -1.70 -15.72 -16.77
CA PHE A 64 -0.45 -15.30 -16.16
C PHE A 64 0.35 -16.49 -15.64
N THR A 65 1.07 -17.16 -16.54
CA THR A 65 1.95 -18.29 -16.21
C THR A 65 3.06 -17.91 -15.22
N ASN A 66 3.41 -16.62 -15.14
CA ASN A 66 4.42 -16.09 -14.21
C ASN A 66 3.74 -15.49 -12.96
N GLN A 67 4.04 -16.06 -11.79
CA GLN A 67 3.48 -15.65 -10.49
C GLN A 67 3.92 -14.24 -10.03
N ASN A 68 4.90 -13.63 -10.70
CA ASN A 68 5.49 -12.33 -10.32
C ASN A 68 4.95 -11.17 -11.16
N HIS A 69 3.66 -10.86 -11.02
CA HIS A 69 3.02 -9.73 -11.71
C HIS A 69 2.17 -8.89 -10.76
N PHE A 70 1.88 -7.66 -11.18
CA PHE A 70 0.89 -6.79 -10.55
C PHE A 70 0.19 -5.94 -11.61
N PHE A 71 -0.88 -5.25 -11.23
CA PHE A 71 -1.70 -4.48 -12.15
C PHE A 71 -1.59 -2.98 -11.86
N ILE A 72 -1.83 -2.14 -12.87
CA ILE A 72 -1.89 -0.69 -12.75
C ILE A 72 -3.15 -0.19 -13.43
N LEU A 73 -3.97 0.60 -12.72
CA LEU A 73 -5.20 1.16 -13.29
C LEU A 73 -4.87 2.14 -14.43
N SER A 74 -5.49 2.00 -15.60
CA SER A 74 -5.21 2.87 -16.75
C SER A 74 -6.21 4.01 -16.95
N LYS A 75 -7.39 3.97 -16.32
CA LYS A 75 -8.45 4.98 -16.51
C LYS A 75 -8.98 5.57 -15.20
N GLY A 76 -9.57 6.75 -15.30
CA GLY A 76 -10.24 7.49 -14.24
C GLY A 76 -9.29 8.30 -13.36
N ASN A 77 -9.86 8.94 -12.34
CA ASN A 77 -9.12 9.83 -11.43
C ASN A 77 -8.05 9.12 -10.57
N ASN A 78 -8.07 7.78 -10.57
CA ASN A 78 -7.10 6.93 -9.88
C ASN A 78 -6.10 6.26 -10.85
N ALA A 79 -6.07 6.67 -12.12
CA ALA A 79 -5.13 6.12 -13.09
C ALA A 79 -3.68 6.22 -12.58
N GLY A 80 -2.89 5.17 -12.82
CA GLY A 80 -1.55 4.99 -12.27
C GLY A 80 -1.50 4.26 -10.93
N LYS A 81 -2.65 3.99 -10.28
CA LYS A 81 -2.68 3.23 -9.02
C LYS A 81 -2.28 1.77 -9.23
N PRO A 82 -1.28 1.24 -8.51
CA PRO A 82 -0.97 -0.18 -8.55
C PRO A 82 -2.00 -0.99 -7.74
N LEU A 83 -2.31 -2.19 -8.22
CA LEU A 83 -3.35 -3.09 -7.74
C LEU A 83 -2.80 -4.52 -7.70
N LEU A 84 -3.23 -5.29 -6.70
CA LEU A 84 -2.88 -6.71 -6.58
C LEU A 84 -3.79 -7.61 -7.42
N ASN A 85 -5.04 -7.22 -7.57
CA ASN A 85 -6.04 -7.95 -8.34
C ASN A 85 -6.27 -7.27 -9.71
N PRO A 86 -6.58 -8.04 -10.75
CA PRO A 86 -6.92 -7.48 -12.05
C PRO A 86 -8.21 -6.66 -11.98
N CYS A 87 -8.33 -5.68 -12.87
CA CYS A 87 -9.56 -4.92 -13.03
C CYS A 87 -9.75 -4.50 -14.50
N PRO A 88 -10.97 -4.11 -14.92
CA PRO A 88 -11.18 -3.58 -16.25
C PRO A 88 -10.32 -2.33 -16.48
N ASN A 89 -9.73 -2.20 -17.68
CA ASN A 89 -8.84 -1.08 -18.02
C ASN A 89 -7.63 -0.99 -17.08
N CYS A 90 -6.86 -2.07 -16.97
CA CYS A 90 -5.56 -2.04 -16.32
C CYS A 90 -4.43 -2.44 -17.26
N PHE A 91 -3.24 -2.02 -16.90
CA PHE A 91 -1.99 -2.57 -17.40
C PHE A 91 -1.55 -3.69 -16.47
N VAL A 92 -0.89 -4.70 -17.02
CA VAL A 92 -0.15 -5.70 -16.27
C VAL A 92 1.34 -5.41 -16.37
N VAL A 93 2.00 -5.45 -15.23
CA VAL A 93 3.45 -5.33 -15.11
C VAL A 93 4.00 -6.70 -14.72
N ILE A 94 4.83 -7.26 -15.59
CA ILE A 94 5.42 -8.59 -15.41
C ILE A 94 6.89 -8.40 -15.02
N ALA A 95 7.26 -8.97 -13.88
CA ALA A 95 8.63 -8.97 -13.35
C ALA A 95 9.24 -10.37 -13.45
N CYS A 96 10.57 -10.44 -13.42
CA CYS A 96 11.31 -11.70 -13.45
C CYS A 96 11.29 -12.41 -12.08
N ASN A 97 11.32 -11.64 -10.98
CA ASN A 97 11.35 -12.18 -9.62
C ASN A 97 10.45 -11.38 -8.66
N LEU A 98 10.25 -11.89 -7.45
CA LEU A 98 9.38 -11.27 -6.44
C LEU A 98 9.92 -9.91 -5.98
N GLU A 99 11.23 -9.78 -5.83
CA GLU A 99 11.90 -8.56 -5.39
C GLU A 99 11.71 -7.40 -6.38
N GLU A 100 11.85 -7.68 -7.68
CA GLU A 100 11.62 -6.74 -8.77
C GLU A 100 10.13 -6.35 -8.85
N LYS A 101 9.23 -7.32 -8.62
CA LYS A 101 7.79 -7.05 -8.52
C LYS A 101 7.51 -6.06 -7.38
N GLU A 102 8.05 -6.30 -6.19
CA GLU A 102 7.87 -5.42 -5.03
C GLU A 102 8.49 -4.05 -5.27
N TYR A 103 9.70 -3.99 -5.83
CA TYR A 103 10.36 -2.74 -6.19
C TYR A 103 9.49 -1.89 -7.12
N PHE A 104 9.02 -2.45 -8.24
CA PHE A 104 8.21 -1.70 -9.20
C PHE A 104 6.82 -1.38 -8.68
N TYR A 105 6.21 -2.27 -7.89
CA TYR A 105 4.94 -2.01 -7.24
C TYR A 105 5.03 -0.79 -6.33
N TRP A 106 6.04 -0.75 -5.46
CA TRP A 106 6.26 0.36 -4.55
C TRP A 106 6.65 1.63 -5.29
N LEU A 107 7.55 1.55 -6.29
CA LEU A 107 7.91 2.69 -7.13
C LEU A 107 6.66 3.33 -7.78
N CYS A 108 5.79 2.52 -8.37
CA CYS A 108 4.54 3.00 -8.98
C CYS A 108 3.58 3.56 -7.93
N TYR A 109 3.51 2.93 -6.75
CA TYR A 109 2.69 3.42 -5.65
C TYR A 109 3.14 4.81 -5.19
N GLY A 110 4.45 5.02 -4.99
CA GLY A 110 5.02 6.32 -4.62
C GLY A 110 4.76 7.39 -5.69
N LEU A 111 4.87 7.03 -6.97
CA LEU A 111 4.54 7.93 -8.08
C LEU A 111 3.06 8.31 -8.11
N TRP A 112 2.17 7.37 -7.78
CA TRP A 112 0.74 7.62 -7.71
C TRP A 112 0.35 8.50 -6.52
N VAL A 113 0.88 8.20 -5.32
CA VAL A 113 0.66 9.03 -4.13
C VAL A 113 1.24 10.44 -4.31
N GLY A 114 2.41 10.55 -4.93
CA GLY A 114 3.01 11.84 -5.28
C GLY A 114 2.31 12.59 -6.41
N GLY A 115 1.26 12.02 -7.02
CA GLY A 115 0.46 12.67 -8.06
C GLY A 115 1.15 12.83 -9.41
N PHE A 116 2.30 12.19 -9.65
CA PHE A 116 3.08 12.33 -10.88
C PHE A 116 2.29 11.87 -12.12
N PHE A 117 1.44 10.86 -11.97
CA PHE A 117 0.61 10.39 -13.08
C PHE A 117 -0.47 11.39 -13.49
N ARG A 118 -0.96 12.25 -12.57
CA ARG A 118 -2.04 13.21 -12.87
C ARG A 118 -1.64 14.21 -13.96
N GLN A 119 -0.36 14.57 -14.04
CA GLN A 119 0.19 15.51 -15.01
C GLN A 119 0.26 14.94 -16.43
N VAL A 120 0.25 13.62 -16.58
CA VAL A 120 0.38 12.92 -17.88
C VAL A 120 -0.91 12.23 -18.31
N LEU A 121 -1.99 12.38 -17.53
CA LEU A 121 -3.31 11.88 -17.94
C LEU A 121 -3.84 12.70 -19.11
N VAL A 122 -4.49 12.01 -20.04
CA VAL A 122 -5.12 12.58 -21.22
C VAL A 122 -6.62 12.27 -21.22
N GLY A 123 -7.41 13.05 -21.96
CA GLY A 123 -8.86 12.88 -22.07
C GLY A 123 -9.65 13.89 -21.23
N SER A 124 -10.72 14.45 -21.82
CA SER A 124 -11.52 15.50 -21.20
C SER A 124 -12.60 14.97 -20.25
N VAL A 125 -13.33 13.92 -20.66
CA VAL A 125 -14.46 13.37 -19.88
C VAL A 125 -13.98 12.27 -18.94
N ILE A 126 -13.10 11.39 -19.42
CA ILE A 126 -12.52 10.31 -18.63
C ILE A 126 -11.00 10.39 -18.79
N PRO A 127 -10.26 10.82 -17.76
CA PRO A 127 -8.81 10.88 -17.84
C PRO A 127 -8.24 9.46 -17.90
N PHE A 128 -7.22 9.25 -18.72
CA PHE A 128 -6.58 7.96 -18.87
C PHE A 128 -5.07 8.10 -19.06
N LEU A 129 -4.35 7.09 -18.60
CA LEU A 129 -2.90 6.97 -18.71
C LEU A 129 -2.57 6.09 -19.91
N ARG A 130 -1.74 6.60 -20.84
CA ARG A 130 -1.23 5.81 -21.96
C ARG A 130 -0.07 4.93 -21.51
N ILE A 131 0.05 3.74 -22.07
CA ILE A 131 1.15 2.81 -21.76
C ILE A 131 2.54 3.43 -22.02
N GLY A 132 2.68 4.22 -23.09
CA GLY A 132 3.93 4.93 -23.39
C GLY A 132 4.31 5.97 -22.35
N GLU A 133 3.34 6.71 -21.80
CA GLU A 133 3.57 7.67 -20.72
C GLU A 133 3.97 6.95 -19.42
N LEU A 134 3.32 5.83 -19.12
CA LEU A 134 3.67 4.98 -17.98
C LEU A 134 5.13 4.51 -18.06
N HIS A 135 5.56 4.00 -19.22
CA HIS A 135 6.96 3.64 -19.46
C HIS A 135 7.90 4.83 -19.26
N ARG A 136 7.56 6.00 -19.82
CA ARG A 136 8.38 7.21 -19.70
C ARG A 136 8.57 7.63 -18.25
N VAL A 137 7.49 7.69 -17.47
CA VAL A 137 7.52 8.10 -16.05
C VAL A 137 8.32 7.11 -15.20
N ILE A 138 8.13 5.80 -15.39
CA ILE A 138 8.88 4.77 -14.66
C ILE A 138 10.37 4.87 -14.97
N ASN A 139 10.76 4.98 -16.24
CA ASN A 139 12.16 5.06 -16.65
C ASN A 139 12.84 6.36 -16.18
N ALA A 140 12.13 7.49 -16.26
CA ALA A 140 12.62 8.77 -15.75
C ALA A 140 12.80 8.75 -14.22
N THR A 141 11.94 8.03 -13.50
CA THR A 141 12.05 7.93 -12.04
C THR A 141 13.17 6.98 -11.63
N LYS A 142 13.27 5.84 -12.31
CA LYS A 142 14.33 4.85 -12.09
C LYS A 142 15.72 5.47 -12.22
N SER A 143 15.96 6.24 -13.28
CA SER A 143 17.23 6.95 -13.48
C SER A 143 17.51 7.97 -12.38
N LYS A 144 16.52 8.75 -11.94
CA LYS A 144 16.67 9.70 -10.84
C LYS A 144 16.98 9.02 -9.50
N VAL A 145 16.30 7.91 -9.19
CA VAL A 145 16.51 7.14 -7.95
C VAL A 145 17.90 6.52 -7.91
N ALA A 146 18.40 6.02 -9.05
CA ALA A 146 19.75 5.47 -9.14
C ALA A 146 20.84 6.52 -8.82
N VAL A 147 20.65 7.77 -9.27
CA VAL A 147 21.61 8.87 -9.05
C VAL A 147 21.54 9.43 -7.63
N ARG A 148 20.37 9.42 -6.98
CA ARG A 148 20.12 10.10 -5.70
C ARG A 148 19.82 9.15 -4.54
N LYS A 149 20.55 8.04 -4.47
CA LYS A 149 20.32 7.00 -3.45
C LYS A 149 20.40 7.53 -2.01
N GLU A 150 21.39 8.37 -1.70
CA GLU A 150 21.56 8.88 -0.33
C GLU A 150 20.45 9.85 0.09
N ALA A 151 20.09 10.79 -0.78
CA ALA A 151 18.99 11.72 -0.53
C ALA A 151 17.65 10.98 -0.34
N LEU A 152 17.46 9.87 -1.04
CA LEU A 152 16.29 9.00 -0.87
C LEU A 152 16.27 8.35 0.52
N LEU A 153 17.39 7.81 1.00
CA LEU A 153 17.47 7.19 2.34
C LEU A 153 17.12 8.19 3.44
N ASN A 154 17.67 9.40 3.39
CA ASN A 154 17.36 10.45 4.35
C ASN A 154 15.87 10.86 4.29
N SER A 155 15.33 10.98 3.08
CA SER A 155 13.90 11.29 2.89
C SER A 155 13.00 10.20 3.45
N LEU A 156 13.37 8.92 3.28
CA LEU A 156 12.62 7.79 3.83
C LEU A 156 12.63 7.79 5.36
N GLU A 157 13.75 8.12 5.99
CA GLU A 157 13.82 8.24 7.45
C GLU A 157 12.86 9.33 7.97
N ILE A 158 12.86 10.50 7.32
CA ILE A 158 11.95 11.61 7.66
C ILE A 158 10.50 11.17 7.51
N LEU A 159 10.15 10.53 6.39
CA LEU A 159 8.79 10.02 6.16
C LEU A 159 8.36 9.02 7.25
N ASN A 160 9.29 8.24 7.81
CA ASN A 160 8.98 7.25 8.84
C ASN A 160 8.63 7.91 10.17
N LYS A 161 9.39 8.94 10.52
CA LYS A 161 9.10 9.79 11.68
C LYS A 161 7.74 10.45 11.55
N LEU A 162 7.42 10.97 10.37
CA LEU A 162 6.11 11.58 10.07
C LEU A 162 4.96 10.57 10.17
N SER A 163 5.12 9.37 9.60
CA SER A 163 4.11 8.31 9.66
C SER A 163 3.83 7.87 11.10
N THR A 164 4.88 7.67 11.89
CA THR A 164 4.76 7.35 13.33
C THR A 164 4.03 8.46 14.09
N HIS A 165 4.32 9.72 13.79
CA HIS A 165 3.65 10.84 14.41
C HIS A 165 2.16 10.88 14.05
N GLN A 166 1.82 10.65 12.77
CA GLN A 166 0.44 10.55 12.30
C GLN A 166 -0.34 9.46 13.05
N GLU A 167 0.24 8.28 13.25
CA GLU A 167 -0.41 7.19 14.01
C GLU A 167 -0.71 7.59 15.46
N ASN A 168 0.21 8.31 16.10
CA ASN A 168 0.02 8.78 17.47
C ASN A 168 -1.10 9.81 17.55
N LEU A 169 -1.18 10.75 16.60
CA LEU A 169 -2.29 11.73 16.53
C LEU A 169 -3.64 11.03 16.38
N VAL A 170 -3.73 9.99 15.54
CA VAL A 170 -4.96 9.21 15.37
C VAL A 170 -5.36 8.52 16.67
N LYS A 171 -4.41 7.92 17.39
CA LYS A 171 -4.67 7.31 18.70
C LYS A 171 -5.17 8.35 19.70
N GLN A 172 -4.57 9.53 19.74
CA GLN A 172 -5.01 10.63 20.60
C GLN A 172 -6.45 11.07 20.28
N ILE A 173 -6.79 11.23 19.00
CA ILE A 173 -8.17 11.55 18.57
C ILE A 173 -9.16 10.48 19.06
N GLN A 174 -8.78 9.19 18.98
CA GLN A 174 -9.62 8.10 19.45
C GLN A 174 -9.81 8.11 20.98
N LEU A 175 -8.75 8.40 21.74
CA LEU A 175 -8.83 8.56 23.20
C LEU A 175 -9.74 9.73 23.60
N ILE A 176 -9.63 10.87 22.90
CA ILE A 176 -10.50 12.03 23.10
C ILE A 176 -11.97 11.65 22.85
N LYS A 177 -12.25 10.87 21.80
CA LYS A 177 -13.60 10.38 21.51
C LYS A 177 -14.15 9.49 22.62
N GLN A 178 -13.33 8.61 23.18
CA GLN A 178 -13.70 7.75 24.31
C GLN A 178 -13.96 8.56 25.58
N ALA A 179 -13.11 9.54 25.89
CA ALA A 179 -13.28 10.42 27.04
C ALA A 179 -14.60 11.21 26.95
N LYS A 180 -14.91 11.78 25.78
CA LYS A 180 -16.20 12.45 25.53
C LYS A 180 -17.40 11.53 25.79
N LYS A 181 -17.33 10.28 25.31
CA LYS A 181 -18.39 9.28 25.54
C LYS A 181 -18.57 8.96 27.02
N ALA A 182 -17.47 8.80 27.78
CA ALA A 182 -17.52 8.51 29.21
C ALA A 182 -18.12 9.67 30.01
N ILE A 183 -17.77 10.92 29.68
CA ILE A 183 -18.35 12.12 30.30
C ILE A 183 -19.84 12.18 30.00
N MET A 184 -20.24 12.01 28.74
CA MET A 184 -21.67 12.03 28.37
C MET A 184 -22.47 10.92 29.07
N TYR A 185 -21.90 9.72 29.19
CA TYR A 185 -22.54 8.62 29.92
C TYR A 185 -22.76 9.01 31.38
N LYS A 186 -21.75 9.58 32.05
CA LYS A 186 -21.85 10.02 33.45
C LYS A 186 -22.91 11.11 33.67
N VAL A 187 -23.16 11.97 32.69
CA VAL A 187 -24.18 13.03 32.78
C VAL A 187 -25.60 12.47 32.58
N LEU A 188 -25.74 11.42 31.77
CA LEU A 188 -27.03 10.85 31.38
C LEU A 188 -27.44 9.63 32.23
N SER A 189 -26.52 9.06 33.02
CA SER A 189 -26.76 7.99 33.99
C SER A 189 -27.09 8.56 35.37
#